data_AF-A0A1E4NX32-F1
#
_entry.id   AF-A0A1E4NX32-F1
#
_cell.length_a   1.000
_cell.length_b   1.000
_cell.length_c   1.000
_cell.angle_alpha   90.00
_cell.angle_beta   90.00
_cell.angle_gamma   90.00
#
_symmetry.space_group_name_H-M   'P 1'
#
loop_
_entity.id
_entity.type
_entity.pdbx_description
1 polymer ?
#
loop_
_entity_poly.entity_id
_entity_poly.type
_entity_poly.pdbx_seq_one_letter_code
_entity_poly.pdbx_strand_id
1 'polypeptide(L)' 'MNFLLKPLLCALLVALSLPVWADVGRDEAAAAAQRVASGRVLAVERAEVDHKPVWRVKILSAQGEVRIVVVDVASGRIVR' A
#
# COMPACT_ATOMS: atom_id res chain seq x y z
N MET A 1 -31.37 7.99 34.58
CA MET A 1 -30.23 7.14 34.99
C MET A 1 -29.50 6.60 33.75
N ASN A 2 -29.08 7.48 32.82
CA ASN A 2 -28.60 7.06 31.48
C ASN A 2 -27.19 7.60 31.16
N PHE A 3 -26.54 8.27 32.12
CA PHE A 3 -25.24 8.92 31.92
C PHE A 3 -24.07 7.91 31.89
N LEU A 4 -24.23 6.73 32.51
CA LEU A 4 -23.17 5.72 32.59
C LEU A 4 -23.16 4.74 31.39
N LEU A 5 -24.25 4.67 30.62
CA LEU A 5 -24.36 3.76 29.46
C LEU A 5 -23.56 4.28 28.24
N LYS A 6 -23.47 5.60 28.08
CA LYS A 6 -22.77 6.26 26.97
C LYS A 6 -21.24 6.02 26.97
N PRO A 7 -20.50 6.20 28.09
CA PRO A 7 -19.05 5.94 28.07
C PRO A 7 -18.73 4.46 27.84
N LEU A 8 -19.59 3.54 28.31
CA LEU A 8 -19.42 2.11 28.10
C LEU A 8 -19.58 1.73 26.62
N LEU A 9 -20.55 2.36 25.95
CA LEU A 9 -20.76 2.18 24.51
C LEU A 9 -19.60 2.74 23.68
N CYS A 10 -19.05 3.91 24.05
CA CYS A 10 -17.88 4.48 23.39
C CYS A 10 -16.63 3.62 23.56
N ALA A 11 -16.40 3.09 24.76
CA ALA A 11 -15.28 2.18 25.03
C ALA A 11 -15.38 0.89 24.20
N LEU A 12 -16.60 0.35 24.03
CA LEU A 12 -16.84 -0.82 23.18
C LEU A 12 -16.57 -0.55 21.70
N LEU A 13 -16.93 0.63 21.20
CA LEU A 13 -16.68 1.03 19.80
C LEU A 13 -15.20 1.19 19.49
N VAL A 14 -14.40 1.71 20.43
CA VAL A 14 -12.94 1.82 20.29
C VAL A 14 -12.25 0.45 20.41
N ALA A 15 -12.79 -0.47 21.23
CA ALA A 15 -12.27 -1.84 21.31
C ALA A 15 -12.50 -2.63 20.00
N LEU A 16 -13.49 -2.24 19.19
CA LEU A 16 -13.81 -2.87 17.90
C LEU A 16 -13.05 -2.25 16.71
N SER A 17 -12.36 -1.12 16.88
CA SER A 17 -11.51 -0.58 15.83
C SER A 17 -10.21 -1.38 15.75
N LEU A 18 -10.30 -2.58 15.19
CA LEU A 18 -9.13 -3.27 14.68
C LEU A 18 -8.53 -2.37 13.60
N PRO A 19 -7.23 -2.03 13.67
CA PRO A 19 -6.58 -1.35 12.56
C PRO A 19 -6.63 -2.31 11.38
N VAL A 20 -7.56 -2.08 10.46
CA VAL A 20 -7.48 -2.66 9.13
C VAL A 20 -6.22 -2.06 8.54
N TRP A 21 -5.14 -2.85 8.52
CA TRP A 21 -3.97 -2.54 7.72
C TRP A 21 -4.46 -2.58 6.28
N ALA A 22 -4.86 -1.43 5.78
CA ALA A 22 -5.30 -1.31 4.41
C ALA A 22 -4.11 -1.69 3.53
N ASP A 23 -4.36 -2.59 2.56
CA ASP A 23 -3.41 -2.87 1.49
C ASP A 23 -2.87 -1.55 0.93
N VAL A 24 -1.58 -1.50 0.69
CA VAL A 24 -0.93 -0.35 0.07
C VAL A 24 -1.61 -0.04 -1.26
N GLY A 25 -2.03 1.21 -1.40
CA GLY A 25 -2.73 1.67 -2.58
C GLY A 25 -1.83 1.75 -3.81
N ARG A 26 -2.44 1.90 -4.99
CA ARG A 26 -1.74 2.11 -6.26
C ARG A 26 -0.76 3.28 -6.19
N ASP A 27 -1.21 4.42 -5.65
CA ASP A 27 -0.43 5.66 -5.63
C ASP A 27 0.71 5.60 -4.60
N GLU A 28 0.48 4.93 -3.47
CA GLU A 28 1.53 4.67 -2.49
C GLU A 28 2.61 3.75 -3.04
N ALA A 29 2.22 2.73 -3.81
CA ALA A 29 3.17 1.86 -4.50
C ALA A 29 3.99 2.62 -5.56
N ALA A 30 3.35 3.52 -6.31
CA ALA A 30 4.04 4.40 -7.25
C ALA A 30 5.06 5.31 -6.53
N ALA A 31 4.65 5.93 -5.42
CA ALA A 31 5.53 6.76 -4.60
C ALA A 31 6.70 5.95 -4.01
N ALA A 32 6.44 4.73 -3.52
CA ALA A 32 7.48 3.83 -3.01
C ALA A 32 8.49 3.46 -4.10
N ALA A 33 8.02 3.13 -5.30
CA ALA A 33 8.89 2.79 -6.41
C ALA A 33 9.72 4.00 -6.89
N GLN A 34 9.15 5.21 -6.90
CA GLN A 34 9.87 6.43 -7.27
C GLN A 34 10.99 6.80 -6.29
N ARG A 35 10.93 6.36 -5.02
CA ARG A 35 12.03 6.56 -4.05
C ARG A 35 13.28 5.76 -4.41
N VAL A 36 13.14 4.63 -5.10
CA VAL A 36 14.25 3.74 -5.44
C VAL A 36 14.66 3.81 -6.91
N ALA A 37 13.77 4.26 -7.78
CA ALA A 37 14.02 4.42 -9.20
C ALA A 37 13.51 5.79 -9.68
N SER A 38 14.44 6.64 -10.12
CA SER A 38 14.09 7.92 -10.74
C SER A 38 13.49 7.70 -12.13
N GLY A 39 12.43 8.45 -12.45
CA GLY A 39 11.79 8.39 -13.76
C GLY A 39 10.30 8.64 -13.70
N ARG A 40 9.65 8.53 -14.87
CA ARG A 40 8.20 8.67 -15.00
C ARG A 40 7.52 7.32 -14.80
N VAL A 41 6.56 7.25 -13.88
CA VAL A 41 5.70 6.07 -13.76
C VAL A 41 4.81 5.99 -14.99
N LEU A 42 4.87 4.87 -15.70
CA LEU A 42 4.05 4.58 -16.88
C LEU A 42 2.80 3.79 -16.51
N ALA A 43 2.95 2.83 -15.60
CA ALA A 43 1.85 1.98 -15.15
C ALA A 43 2.12 1.45 -13.76
N VAL A 44 1.03 1.16 -13.05
CA VAL A 44 1.03 0.42 -11.79
C VAL A 44 0.02 -0.71 -11.96
N GLU A 45 0.48 -1.95 -11.92
CA GLU A 45 -0.35 -3.12 -12.20
C GLU A 45 -0.36 -4.03 -10.98
N ARG A 46 -1.53 -4.54 -10.57
CA ARG A 46 -1.60 -5.57 -9.54
C ARG A 46 -1.22 -6.90 -10.18
N ALA A 47 -0.35 -7.66 -9.51
CA ALA A 47 0.12 -8.96 -9.95
C ALA A 47 0.32 -9.88 -8.73
N GLU A 48 0.75 -11.11 -9.00
CA GLU A 48 1.09 -12.09 -7.97
C GLU A 48 2.49 -12.65 -8.27
N VAL A 49 3.30 -12.81 -7.23
CA VAL A 49 4.62 -13.45 -7.26
C VAL A 49 4.70 -14.37 -6.05
N ASP A 50 5.01 -15.65 -6.25
CA ASP A 50 5.10 -16.66 -5.18
C ASP A 50 3.87 -16.68 -4.25
N HIS A 51 2.67 -16.60 -4.83
CA HIS A 51 1.40 -16.52 -4.10
C HIS A 51 1.20 -15.29 -3.22
N LYS A 52 2.00 -14.23 -3.45
CA LYS A 52 1.88 -12.96 -2.76
C LYS A 52 1.41 -11.85 -3.71
N PRO A 53 0.38 -11.07 -3.33
CA PRO A 53 -0.06 -9.95 -4.13
C PRO A 53 1.01 -8.85 -4.11
N VAL A 54 1.37 -8.37 -5.30
CA VAL A 54 2.36 -7.31 -5.51
C VAL A 54 1.84 -6.24 -6.48
N TRP A 55 2.39 -5.04 -6.38
CA TRP A 55 2.31 -4.03 -7.42
C TRP A 55 3.56 -4.10 -8.30
N ARG A 56 3.37 -4.17 -9.62
CA ARG A 56 4.43 -3.98 -10.61
C ARG A 56 4.35 -2.54 -11.12
N VAL A 57 5.32 -1.72 -10.71
CA VAL A 57 5.43 -0.33 -11.13
C VAL A 57 6.41 -0.23 -12.29
N LYS A 58 5.92 0.15 -13.47
CA LYS A 58 6.75 0.40 -14.65
C LYS A 58 7.22 1.85 -14.63
N ILE A 59 8.53 2.06 -14.62
CA ILE A 59 9.17 3.38 -14.58
C ILE A 59 10.04 3.57 -15.81
N LEU A 60 9.79 4.65 -16.55
CA LEU A 60 10.62 5.10 -17.66
C LEU A 60 11.76 5.98 -17.12
N SER A 61 13.00 5.54 -17.33
CA SER A 61 14.19 6.32 -16.99
C SER A 61 14.41 7.48 -17.96
N ALA A 62 15.27 8.43 -17.59
CA ALA A 62 15.66 9.53 -18.47
C ALA A 62 16.39 9.04 -19.74
N GLN A 63 16.98 7.84 -19.69
CA GLN A 63 17.67 7.19 -20.80
C GLN A 63 16.71 6.45 -21.74
N GLY A 64 15.42 6.41 -21.42
CA GLY A 64 14.41 5.70 -22.22
C GLY A 64 14.25 4.22 -21.87
N GLU A 65 14.86 3.75 -20.77
CA GLU A 65 14.71 2.37 -20.31
C GLU A 65 13.44 2.21 -19.47
N VAL A 66 12.74 1.08 -19.61
CA VAL A 66 11.62 0.73 -18.73
C VAL A 66 12.09 -0.25 -17.66
N ARG A 67 12.00 0.15 -16.40
CA ARG A 67 12.32 -0.67 -15.23
C ARG A 67 11.04 -1.07 -14.51
N ILE A 68 10.97 -2.31 -14.04
CA ILE A 68 9.86 -2.79 -13.22
C ILE A 68 10.33 -2.84 -11.78
N VAL A 69 9.67 -2.06 -10.91
CA VAL A 69 9.84 -2.13 -9.47
C VAL A 69 8.66 -2.92 -8.89
N VAL A 70 8.96 -3.99 -8.17
CA VAL A 70 7.94 -4.82 -7.51
C VAL A 70 7.76 -4.34 -6.08
N VAL A 71 6.52 -4.08 -5.68
CA VAL A 71 6.17 -3.61 -4.34
C VAL A 71 5.18 -4.57 -3.71
N ASP A 72 5.47 -5.08 -2.52
CA ASP A 72 4.56 -5.93 -1.76
C ASP A 72 3.29 -5.15 -1.38
N VAL A 73 2.12 -5.73 -1.63
CA VAL A 73 0.83 -5.04 -1.39
C VAL A 73 0.55 -4.86 0.10
N ALA A 74 0.92 -5.82 0.94
CA ALA A 74 0.61 -5.78 2.36
C ALA A 74 1.50 -4.78 3.12
N SER A 75 2.75 -4.60 2.69
CA SER A 75 3.75 -3.85 3.44
C SER A 75 4.31 -2.62 2.72
N GLY A 76 4.07 -2.48 1.41
CA GLY A 76 4.64 -1.40 0.60
C GLY A 76 6.15 -1.51 0.38
N ARG A 77 6.76 -2.64 0.75
CA ARG A 77 8.20 -2.86 0.63
C ARG A 77 8.56 -3.27 -0.80
N ILE A 78 9.72 -2.83 -1.25
CA ILE A 78 10.27 -3.27 -2.53
C ILE A 78 10.69 -4.74 -2.42
N VAL A 79 10.14 -5.57 -3.29
CA VAL A 79 10.53 -6.98 -3.44
C VAL A 79 11.63 -7.02 -4.50
N ARG A 80 12.79 -7.58 -4.15
CA ARG A 80 13.94 -7.73 -5.05
C ARG A 80 13.81 -8.99 -5.90
#